data_AF-C0CLW6-F1
#
_entry.id   AF-C0CLW6-F1
#
_cell.length_a   1.000
_cell.length_b   1.000
_cell.length_c   1.000
_cell.angle_alpha   90.00
_cell.angle_beta   90.00
_cell.angle_gamma   90.00
#
_symmetry.space_group_name_H-M   'P 1'
#
loop_
_entity.id
_entity.type
_entity.pdbx_description
1 polymer ?
#
loop_
_entity_poly.entity_id
_entity_poly.type
_entity_poly.pdbx_seq_one_letter_code
_entity_poly.pdbx_strand_id
1 'polypeptide(L)'
;MRRILIVEDDVEINKLLSGFLSGKGYETVNLYQGLHVSECLRQKKVDLVLLDLMLPYQSGEGVLAEIRENFLMPVIVISAKETTQNKIDLLRQGADDYITKPFDMEEVLARIESNLRRVGIWEKSKDILRCEDLLLDLERHTATLQGCELVLTAKEFALLRLLMEFPDKIFSKANLFQSVWNMEYISEDNTLNVHISNLRSKLRKICPDREFIDTVWGIGYRMHKAEG
;
A
#
# COMPACT_ATOMS: atom_id res chain seq x y z
N MET A 1 -14.34 0.89 9.27
CA MET A 1 -14.20 -0.52 8.82
C MET A 1 -13.84 -0.50 7.35
N ARG A 2 -12.90 -1.36 6.93
CA ARG A 2 -12.56 -1.52 5.51
C ARG A 2 -13.59 -2.42 4.83
N ARG A 3 -13.96 -2.11 3.59
CA ARG A 3 -14.98 -2.81 2.82
C ARG A 3 -14.36 -3.59 1.65
N ILE A 4 -14.68 -4.88 1.57
CA ILE A 4 -14.18 -5.79 0.55
C ILE A 4 -15.34 -6.20 -0.37
N LEU A 5 -15.17 -6.02 -1.67
CA LEU A 5 -16.08 -6.55 -2.69
C LEU A 5 -15.63 -7.95 -3.07
N ILE A 6 -16.52 -8.93 -3.01
CA ILE A 6 -16.27 -10.32 -3.41
C ILE A 6 -17.11 -10.61 -4.64
N VAL A 7 -16.45 -10.91 -5.76
CA VAL A 7 -17.08 -11.25 -7.04
C VAL A 7 -16.76 -12.70 -7.36
N GLU A 8 -17.71 -13.59 -7.07
CA GLU A 8 -17.54 -15.04 -7.12
C GLU A 8 -18.91 -15.66 -7.37
N ASP A 9 -19.05 -16.43 -8.45
CA ASP A 9 -20.33 -17.04 -8.86
C ASP A 9 -20.68 -18.28 -8.03
N ASP A 10 -19.68 -18.98 -7.49
CA ASP A 10 -19.92 -20.04 -6.52
C ASP A 10 -20.39 -19.46 -5.18
N VAL A 11 -21.68 -19.69 -4.88
CA VAL A 11 -22.34 -19.16 -3.69
C VAL A 11 -21.72 -19.68 -2.39
N GLU A 12 -21.21 -20.91 -2.37
CA GLU A 12 -20.59 -21.49 -1.18
C GLU A 12 -19.23 -20.86 -0.90
N ILE A 13 -18.40 -20.72 -1.94
CA ILE A 13 -17.10 -20.03 -1.83
C ILE A 13 -17.30 -18.57 -1.42
N ASN A 14 -18.24 -17.87 -2.05
CA ASN A 14 -18.55 -16.48 -1.73
C ASN A 14 -18.97 -16.33 -0.25
N LYS A 15 -19.89 -17.17 0.23
CA LYS A 15 -20.33 -17.16 1.63
C LYS A 15 -19.22 -17.51 2.60
N LEU A 16 -18.35 -18.46 2.25
CA LEU A 16 -17.20 -18.84 3.07
C LEU A 16 -16.25 -17.65 3.25
N LEU A 17 -15.87 -16.99 2.14
CA LEU A 17 -15.04 -15.78 2.14
C LEU A 17 -15.71 -14.66 2.95
N SER A 18 -16.99 -14.38 2.65
CA SER A 18 -17.76 -13.31 3.29
C SER A 18 -17.88 -13.51 4.80
N GLY A 19 -18.22 -14.72 5.26
CA GLY A 19 -18.38 -15.04 6.67
C GLY A 19 -17.06 -14.95 7.45
N PHE A 20 -15.98 -15.49 6.89
CA PHE A 20 -14.66 -15.42 7.50
C PHE A 20 -14.14 -13.99 7.61
N LEU A 21 -14.22 -13.20 6.53
CA LEU A 21 -13.75 -11.80 6.53
C LEU A 21 -14.60 -10.91 7.45
N SER A 22 -15.91 -11.14 7.50
CA SER A 22 -16.79 -10.46 8.47
C SER A 22 -16.38 -10.78 9.90
N GLY A 23 -16.04 -12.04 10.20
CA GLY A 23 -15.50 -12.46 11.50
C GLY A 23 -14.17 -11.81 11.88
N LYS A 24 -13.39 -11.36 10.90
CA LYS A 24 -12.13 -10.61 11.09
C LYS A 24 -12.32 -9.09 11.10
N GLY A 25 -13.57 -8.60 11.07
CA GLY A 25 -13.89 -7.18 11.20
C GLY A 25 -13.93 -6.38 9.89
N TYR A 26 -13.97 -7.05 8.74
CA TYR A 26 -14.22 -6.41 7.45
C TYR A 26 -15.71 -6.31 7.14
N GLU A 27 -16.11 -5.28 6.41
CA GLU A 27 -17.43 -5.27 5.77
C GLU A 27 -17.34 -5.93 4.40
N THR A 28 -18.27 -6.82 4.04
CA THR A 28 -18.24 -7.51 2.74
C THR A 28 -19.44 -7.13 1.88
N VAL A 29 -19.20 -6.89 0.59
CA VAL A 29 -20.22 -6.77 -0.43
C VAL A 29 -20.07 -7.94 -1.39
N ASN A 30 -21.15 -8.67 -1.65
CA ASN A 30 -21.10 -9.90 -2.41
C ASN A 30 -21.80 -9.70 -3.76
N LEU A 31 -21.12 -10.06 -4.84
CA LEU A 31 -21.66 -10.18 -6.19
C LEU A 31 -21.34 -11.58 -6.73
N TYR A 32 -22.28 -12.13 -7.50
CA TYR A 32 -22.17 -13.48 -8.07
C TYR A 32 -21.96 -13.46 -9.60
N GLN A 33 -21.76 -12.28 -10.18
CA GLN A 33 -21.54 -12.08 -11.61
C GLN A 33 -20.83 -10.75 -11.88
N GLY A 34 -20.12 -10.65 -13.01
CA GLY A 34 -19.30 -9.48 -13.36
C GLY A 34 -20.08 -8.21 -13.72
N LEU A 35 -21.31 -8.36 -14.26
CA LEU A 35 -22.09 -7.27 -14.86
C LEU A 35 -22.38 -6.07 -13.93
N HIS A 36 -22.44 -6.29 -12.62
CA HIS A 36 -22.82 -5.26 -11.65
C HIS A 36 -21.64 -4.68 -10.88
N VAL A 37 -20.41 -5.11 -11.19
CA VAL A 37 -19.21 -4.72 -10.43
C VAL A 37 -19.00 -3.21 -10.49
N SER A 38 -18.98 -2.62 -11.68
CA SER A 38 -18.74 -1.19 -11.84
C SER A 38 -19.84 -0.31 -11.27
N GLU A 39 -21.10 -0.75 -11.36
CA GLU A 39 -22.22 -0.05 -10.71
C GLU A 39 -22.04 -0.06 -9.19
N CYS A 40 -21.72 -1.22 -8.62
CA CYS A 40 -21.44 -1.35 -7.20
C CYS A 40 -20.29 -0.46 -6.74
N LEU A 41 -19.17 -0.44 -7.49
CA LEU A 41 -17.99 0.37 -7.18
C LEU A 41 -18.26 1.88 -7.28
N ARG A 42 -19.21 2.32 -8.12
CA ARG A 42 -19.65 3.72 -8.16
C ARG A 42 -20.53 4.12 -6.98
N GLN A 43 -21.36 3.20 -6.49
CA GLN A 43 -22.33 3.48 -5.42
C GLN A 43 -21.73 3.30 -4.01
N LYS A 44 -20.72 2.43 -3.87
CA LYS A 44 -20.15 2.04 -2.58
C LYS A 44 -18.65 2.30 -2.56
N LYS A 45 -18.16 2.90 -1.47
CA LYS A 45 -16.72 2.97 -1.20
C LYS A 45 -16.21 1.55 -0.88
N VAL A 46 -15.44 0.97 -1.79
CA VAL A 46 -14.81 -0.35 -1.65
C VAL A 46 -13.30 -0.15 -1.57
N ASP A 47 -12.67 -0.78 -0.59
CA ASP A 47 -11.24 -0.66 -0.32
C ASP A 47 -10.40 -1.77 -0.97
N LEU A 48 -11.01 -2.91 -1.32
CA LEU A 48 -10.36 -4.01 -2.05
C LEU A 48 -11.40 -4.87 -2.78
N VAL A 49 -11.02 -5.44 -3.93
CA VAL A 49 -11.85 -6.40 -4.67
C VAL A 49 -11.18 -7.79 -4.68
N LEU A 50 -11.94 -8.81 -4.32
CA LEU A 50 -11.64 -10.22 -4.62
C LEU A 50 -12.43 -10.60 -5.88
N LEU A 51 -11.74 -11.05 -6.92
CA LEU A 51 -12.35 -11.26 -8.24
C LEU A 51 -12.05 -12.67 -8.76
N ASP A 52 -13.08 -13.47 -9.03
CA ASP A 52 -12.94 -14.64 -9.88
C ASP A 52 -12.84 -14.25 -11.36
N LEU A 53 -12.02 -15.00 -12.11
CA LEU A 53 -11.94 -14.91 -13.57
C LEU A 53 -13.02 -15.71 -14.28
N MET A 54 -13.47 -16.81 -13.68
CA MET A 54 -14.44 -17.73 -14.26
C MET A 54 -15.88 -17.30 -13.97
N LEU A 55 -16.20 -16.04 -14.22
CA LEU A 55 -17.54 -15.50 -14.01
C LEU A 55 -18.46 -15.77 -15.21
N PRO A 56 -19.77 -15.97 -14.97
CA PRO A 56 -20.74 -16.05 -16.05
C PRO A 56 -20.99 -14.66 -16.66
N TYR A 57 -21.39 -14.66 -17.94
CA TYR A 57 -21.81 -13.50 -18.75
C TYR A 57 -20.73 -12.46 -19.10
N GLN A 58 -19.75 -12.22 -18.22
CA GLN A 58 -18.62 -11.31 -18.44
C GLN A 58 -17.36 -11.96 -17.87
N SER A 59 -16.30 -12.06 -18.67
CA SER A 59 -15.03 -12.63 -18.19
C SER A 59 -14.43 -11.75 -17.09
N GLY A 60 -13.86 -12.37 -16.06
CA GLY A 60 -13.23 -11.59 -14.99
C GLY A 60 -12.01 -10.81 -15.46
N GLU A 61 -11.33 -11.21 -16.56
CA GLU A 61 -10.31 -10.35 -17.19
C GLU A 61 -10.92 -9.04 -17.73
N GLY A 62 -12.13 -9.11 -18.31
CA GLY A 62 -12.85 -7.91 -18.76
C GLY A 62 -13.30 -7.02 -17.60
N VAL A 63 -13.78 -7.63 -16.51
CA VAL A 63 -14.10 -6.92 -15.27
C VAL A 63 -12.86 -6.24 -14.69
N LEU A 64 -11.72 -6.93 -14.64
CA LEU A 64 -10.46 -6.37 -14.15
C LEU A 64 -10.04 -5.15 -14.98
N ALA A 65 -10.10 -5.23 -16.30
CA ALA A 65 -9.77 -4.11 -17.19
C ALA A 65 -10.68 -2.90 -16.93
N GLU A 66 -11.99 -3.12 -16.78
CA GLU A 66 -12.96 -2.07 -16.49
C GLU A 66 -12.73 -1.42 -15.11
N ILE A 67 -12.40 -2.22 -14.09
CA ILE A 67 -12.01 -1.72 -12.78
C ILE A 67 -10.78 -0.83 -12.92
N ARG A 68 -9.77 -1.26 -13.69
CA ARG A 68 -8.49 -0.53 -13.83
C ARG A 68 -8.59 0.76 -14.62
N GLU A 69 -9.53 0.85 -15.54
CA GLU A 69 -9.80 2.09 -16.26
C GLU A 69 -10.38 3.18 -15.33
N ASN A 70 -11.17 2.79 -14.34
CA ASN A 70 -12.00 3.72 -13.57
C ASN A 70 -11.62 3.84 -12.09
N PHE A 71 -10.89 2.87 -11.53
CA PHE A 71 -10.64 2.75 -10.10
C PHE A 71 -9.21 2.30 -9.77
N LEU A 72 -8.75 2.67 -8.58
CA LEU A 72 -7.37 2.42 -8.11
C LEU A 72 -7.29 1.49 -6.89
N MET A 73 -8.42 0.97 -6.39
CA MET A 73 -8.36 0.04 -5.26
C MET A 73 -7.69 -1.27 -5.69
N PRO A 74 -7.04 -1.98 -4.76
CA PRO A 74 -6.40 -3.23 -5.06
C PRO A 74 -7.41 -4.28 -5.51
N VAL A 75 -7.03 -5.09 -6.49
CA VAL A 75 -7.80 -6.24 -6.99
C VAL A 75 -6.93 -7.48 -6.83
N ILE A 76 -7.41 -8.41 -6.02
CA ILE A 76 -6.83 -9.74 -5.87
C ILE A 76 -7.66 -10.70 -6.71
N VAL A 77 -7.02 -11.38 -7.65
CA VAL A 77 -7.67 -12.39 -8.46
C VAL A 77 -7.66 -13.73 -7.74
N ILE A 78 -8.79 -14.44 -7.72
CA ILE A 78 -8.91 -15.79 -7.15
C ILE A 78 -9.38 -16.73 -8.25
N SER A 79 -8.59 -17.72 -8.67
CA SER A 79 -9.00 -18.58 -9.79
C SER A 79 -8.34 -19.96 -9.78
N ALA A 80 -8.98 -20.95 -10.41
CA ALA A 80 -8.43 -22.28 -10.65
C ALA A 80 -7.46 -22.33 -11.86
N LYS A 81 -7.25 -21.21 -12.57
CA LYS A 81 -6.44 -21.14 -13.79
C LYS A 81 -4.93 -21.09 -13.48
N GLU A 82 -4.30 -22.26 -13.36
CA GLU A 82 -2.95 -22.40 -12.76
C GLU A 82 -1.73 -21.99 -13.59
N THR A 83 -1.84 -21.75 -14.92
CA THR A 83 -0.60 -21.60 -15.71
C THR A 83 0.19 -20.36 -15.30
N THR A 84 1.51 -20.52 -15.15
CA THR A 84 2.45 -19.43 -14.80
C THR A 84 2.32 -18.24 -15.76
N GLN A 85 2.04 -18.52 -17.04
CA GLN A 85 1.82 -17.50 -18.06
C GLN A 85 0.56 -16.66 -17.76
N ASN A 86 -0.55 -17.29 -17.38
CA ASN A 86 -1.78 -16.58 -17.03
C ASN A 86 -1.57 -15.67 -15.80
N LYS A 87 -0.83 -16.12 -14.78
CA LYS A 87 -0.52 -15.31 -13.60
C LYS A 87 0.27 -14.04 -13.96
N ILE A 88 1.30 -14.18 -14.80
CA ILE A 88 2.12 -13.05 -15.26
C ILE A 88 1.28 -12.06 -16.06
N ASP A 89 0.44 -12.56 -16.96
CA ASP A 89 -0.35 -11.70 -17.84
C ASP A 89 -1.46 -10.95 -17.07
N LEU A 90 -2.02 -11.55 -16.01
CA LEU A 90 -3.01 -10.88 -15.15
C LEU A 90 -2.38 -9.79 -14.26
N LEU A 91 -1.20 -10.04 -13.72
CA LEU A 91 -0.44 -9.02 -12.99
C LEU A 91 -0.09 -7.84 -13.92
N ARG A 92 0.26 -8.13 -15.18
CA ARG A 92 0.50 -7.09 -16.22
C ARG A 92 -0.78 -6.33 -16.61
N GLN A 93 -1.94 -6.99 -16.57
CA GLN A 93 -3.25 -6.38 -16.80
C GLN A 93 -3.77 -5.58 -15.59
N GLY A 94 -3.00 -5.56 -14.49
CA GLY A 94 -3.23 -4.69 -13.35
C GLY A 94 -3.74 -5.38 -12.10
N ALA A 95 -3.85 -6.72 -12.04
CA ALA A 95 -4.09 -7.38 -10.75
C ALA A 95 -2.93 -7.07 -9.78
N ASP A 96 -3.24 -6.77 -8.51
CA ASP A 96 -2.22 -6.50 -7.50
C ASP A 96 -1.67 -7.78 -6.87
N ASP A 97 -2.50 -8.84 -6.89
CA ASP A 97 -2.13 -10.17 -6.42
C ASP A 97 -3.02 -11.25 -7.04
N TYR A 98 -2.62 -12.51 -6.87
CA TYR A 98 -3.32 -13.68 -7.39
C TYR A 98 -3.29 -14.84 -6.38
N ILE A 99 -4.44 -15.51 -6.23
CA ILE A 99 -4.63 -16.68 -5.37
C ILE A 99 -5.17 -17.84 -6.23
N THR A 100 -4.51 -19.00 -6.16
CA THR A 100 -4.98 -20.23 -6.80
C THR A 100 -6.06 -20.91 -5.95
N LYS A 101 -7.12 -21.41 -6.58
CA LYS A 101 -8.04 -22.37 -5.96
C LYS A 101 -7.45 -23.79 -6.04
N PRO A 102 -7.54 -24.63 -4.99
CA PRO A 102 -8.07 -24.33 -3.65
C PRO A 102 -7.11 -23.47 -2.82
N PHE A 103 -7.65 -22.63 -1.93
CA PHE A 103 -6.88 -21.68 -1.12
C PHE A 103 -7.12 -21.88 0.38
N ASP A 104 -6.15 -21.40 1.17
CA ASP A 104 -6.28 -21.27 2.62
C ASP A 104 -6.85 -19.88 2.98
N MET A 105 -7.77 -19.83 3.96
CA MET A 105 -8.43 -18.58 4.35
C MET A 105 -7.47 -17.59 5.03
N GLU A 106 -6.46 -18.07 5.75
CA GLU A 106 -5.42 -17.24 6.33
C GLU A 106 -4.45 -16.74 5.24
N GLU A 107 -4.24 -17.50 4.14
CA GLU A 107 -3.53 -16.97 2.96
C GLU A 107 -4.30 -15.80 2.33
N VAL A 108 -5.61 -15.96 2.13
CA VAL A 108 -6.48 -14.90 1.59
C VAL A 108 -6.40 -13.65 2.47
N LEU A 109 -6.50 -13.81 3.80
CA LEU A 109 -6.39 -12.71 4.75
C LEU A 109 -5.04 -11.99 4.67
N ALA A 110 -3.94 -12.74 4.70
CA ALA A 110 -2.60 -12.16 4.65
C ALA A 110 -2.37 -11.33 3.37
N ARG A 111 -2.90 -11.78 2.24
CA ARG A 111 -2.82 -11.05 0.96
C ARG A 111 -3.73 -9.82 0.94
N ILE A 112 -4.94 -9.92 1.50
CA ILE A 112 -5.82 -8.76 1.69
C ILE A 112 -5.14 -7.70 2.55
N GLU A 113 -4.60 -8.07 3.71
CA GLU A 113 -3.91 -7.14 4.61
C GLU A 113 -2.67 -6.52 3.96
N SER A 114 -1.89 -7.30 3.22
CA SER A 114 -0.73 -6.82 2.47
C SER A 114 -1.11 -5.77 1.42
N ASN A 115 -2.12 -6.04 0.60
CA ASN A 115 -2.55 -5.12 -0.44
C ASN A 115 -3.25 -3.88 0.13
N LEU A 116 -4.06 -4.04 1.17
CA LEU A 116 -4.68 -2.90 1.87
C LEU A 116 -3.64 -2.04 2.62
N ARG A 117 -2.52 -2.61 3.08
CA ARG A 117 -1.41 -1.83 3.67
C ARG A 117 -0.65 -1.06 2.59
N ARG A 118 -0.39 -1.66 1.42
CA ARG A 118 0.17 -0.96 0.26
C ARG A 118 -0.70 0.22 -0.18
N VAL A 119 -2.02 0.08 -0.10
CA VAL A 119 -2.97 1.14 -0.44
C VAL A 119 -3.22 2.12 0.71
N GLY A 120 -2.93 1.74 1.96
CA GLY A 120 -2.86 2.66 3.10
C GLY A 120 -1.72 3.67 3.03
N ILE A 121 -0.72 3.43 2.17
CA ILE A 121 0.30 4.41 1.75
C ILE A 121 -0.27 5.35 0.65
N TRP A 122 -1.45 5.03 0.11
CA TRP A 122 -2.08 5.61 -1.09
C TRP A 122 -3.54 6.07 -0.87
N GLU A 123 -3.90 6.58 0.32
CA GLU A 123 -5.10 7.42 0.40
C GLU A 123 -4.91 8.64 -0.51
N LYS A 124 -5.57 8.64 -1.69
CA LYS A 124 -5.75 9.81 -2.59
C LYS A 124 -6.01 11.06 -1.70
N SER A 125 -5.23 12.13 -1.74
CA SER A 125 -4.37 12.69 -2.78
C SER A 125 -3.14 11.85 -3.15
N LYS A 126 -2.88 11.71 -4.46
CA LYS A 126 -1.63 11.15 -5.02
C LYS A 126 -0.36 11.84 -4.49
N ASP A 127 -0.56 12.95 -3.79
CA ASP A 127 0.45 13.85 -3.31
C ASP A 127 0.56 13.86 -1.79
N ILE A 128 -0.11 13.00 -1.00
CA ILE A 128 0.11 12.97 0.46
C ILE A 128 0.60 11.61 0.94
N LEU A 129 1.84 11.53 1.43
CA LEU A 129 2.34 10.38 2.18
C LEU A 129 1.95 10.50 3.65
N ARG A 130 1.50 9.41 4.26
CA ARG A 130 1.07 9.40 5.67
C ARG A 130 1.77 8.30 6.46
N CYS A 131 2.33 8.68 7.61
CA CYS A 131 2.84 7.80 8.64
C CYS A 131 2.25 8.26 9.98
N GLU A 132 1.12 7.66 10.36
CA GLU A 132 0.32 8.07 11.53
C GLU A 132 -0.06 9.56 11.48
N ASP A 133 0.50 10.38 12.37
CA ASP A 133 0.27 11.83 12.46
C ASP A 133 1.24 12.66 11.61
N LEU A 134 2.23 12.01 10.98
CA LEU A 134 3.18 12.63 10.07
C LEU A 134 2.62 12.57 8.63
N LEU A 135 2.43 13.73 8.03
CA LEU A 135 1.90 13.89 6.68
C LEU A 135 2.92 14.63 5.81
N LEU A 136 3.09 14.17 4.58
CA LEU A 136 3.99 14.76 3.59
C LEU A 136 3.22 15.07 2.30
N ASP A 137 2.96 16.34 2.04
CA ASP A 137 2.33 16.81 0.81
C ASP A 137 3.41 17.06 -0.27
N LEU A 138 3.50 16.14 -1.23
CA LEU A 138 4.40 16.07 -2.37
C LEU A 138 4.11 17.15 -3.43
N GLU A 139 2.86 17.60 -3.58
CA GLU A 139 2.51 18.66 -4.53
C GLU A 139 2.95 20.00 -3.94
N ARG A 140 2.52 20.28 -2.71
CA ARG A 140 2.85 21.52 -2.00
C ARG A 140 4.27 21.57 -1.46
N HIS A 141 4.99 20.44 -1.48
CA HIS A 141 6.31 20.28 -0.85
C HIS A 141 6.28 20.67 0.64
N THR A 142 5.23 20.29 1.36
CA THR A 142 5.05 20.60 2.79
C THR A 142 4.98 19.35 3.64
N ALA A 143 5.35 19.48 4.90
CA ALA A 143 5.30 18.40 5.87
C ALA A 143 4.57 18.88 7.12
N THR A 144 3.71 18.05 7.71
CA THR A 144 3.06 18.35 8.99
C THR A 144 3.14 17.16 9.92
N LEU A 145 3.26 17.43 11.22
CA LEU A 145 3.22 16.41 12.28
C LEU A 145 2.22 16.86 13.33
N GLN A 146 1.21 16.05 13.63
CA GLN A 146 0.12 16.38 14.56
C GLN A 146 -0.59 17.69 14.18
N GLY A 147 -0.69 17.98 12.87
CA GLY A 147 -1.25 19.22 12.34
C GLY A 147 -0.32 20.44 12.38
N CYS A 148 0.85 20.34 12.99
CA CYS A 148 1.86 21.40 13.03
C CYS A 148 2.82 21.31 11.83
N GLU A 149 3.12 22.44 11.19
CA GLU A 149 4.03 22.49 10.04
C GLU A 149 5.49 22.18 10.44
N LEU A 150 6.12 21.28 9.67
CA LEU A 150 7.54 20.96 9.75
C LEU A 150 8.28 21.74 8.66
N VAL A 151 9.06 22.74 9.06
CA VAL A 151 9.90 23.52 8.14
C VAL A 151 11.12 22.69 7.73
N LEU A 152 11.05 22.04 6.57
CA LEU A 152 12.12 21.19 6.03
C LEU A 152 12.86 21.88 4.88
N THR A 153 14.16 21.60 4.78
CA THR A 153 14.94 21.91 3.56
C THR A 153 14.60 20.89 2.46
N ALA A 154 14.89 21.22 1.20
CA ALA A 154 14.63 20.31 0.06
C ALA A 154 15.27 18.91 0.25
N LYS A 155 16.48 18.85 0.84
CA LYS A 155 17.18 17.57 1.10
C LYS A 155 16.55 16.79 2.24
N GLU A 156 16.13 17.46 3.31
CA GLU A 156 15.42 16.81 4.42
C GLU A 156 14.04 16.30 3.97
N PHE A 157 13.32 17.08 3.16
CA PHE A 157 12.05 16.67 2.56
C PHE A 157 12.25 15.43 1.67
N ALA A 158 13.24 15.44 0.79
CA ALA A 158 13.55 14.31 -0.07
C ALA A 158 13.94 13.05 0.71
N LEU A 159 14.72 13.19 1.78
CA LEU A 159 15.04 12.08 2.70
C LEU A 159 13.78 11.53 3.36
N LEU A 160 12.95 12.41 3.93
CA LEU A 160 11.74 12.01 4.62
C LEU A 160 10.76 11.32 3.68
N ARG A 161 10.57 11.88 2.47
CA ARG A 161 9.80 11.27 1.39
C ARG A 161 10.27 9.86 1.11
N LEU A 162 11.57 9.68 0.85
CA LEU A 162 12.10 8.37 0.45
C LEU A 162 11.91 7.32 1.56
N LEU A 163 12.06 7.72 2.82
CA LEU A 163 11.80 6.84 3.96
C LEU A 163 10.30 6.51 4.09
N MET A 164 9.40 7.51 3.96
CA MET A 164 7.95 7.33 4.04
C MET A 164 7.35 6.55 2.87
N GLU A 165 7.95 6.64 1.68
CA GLU A 165 7.54 5.91 0.48
C GLU A 165 7.87 4.41 0.59
N PHE A 166 8.90 4.06 1.38
CA PHE A 166 9.33 2.68 1.60
C PHE A 166 9.55 2.39 3.11
N PRO A 167 8.50 2.40 3.95
CA PRO A 167 8.64 2.39 5.40
C PRO A 167 9.25 1.10 5.96
N ASP A 168 9.10 -0.03 5.26
CA ASP A 168 9.69 -1.32 5.64
C ASP A 168 11.15 -1.49 5.19
N LYS A 169 11.64 -0.62 4.29
CA LYS A 169 12.96 -0.77 3.66
C LYS A 169 14.05 -0.12 4.51
N ILE A 170 15.11 -0.88 4.78
CA ILE A 170 16.35 -0.32 5.31
C ILE A 170 17.16 0.22 4.14
N PHE A 171 17.43 1.51 4.16
CA PHE A 171 18.31 2.13 3.19
C PHE A 171 19.73 2.20 3.73
N SER A 172 20.69 1.77 2.92
CA SER A 172 22.11 2.04 3.21
C SER A 172 22.39 3.54 3.14
N LYS A 173 23.45 3.99 3.81
CA LYS A 173 23.90 5.39 3.69
C LYS A 173 24.18 5.78 2.24
N ALA A 174 24.84 4.88 1.50
CA ALA A 174 25.15 5.09 0.09
C ALA A 174 23.89 5.24 -0.77
N ASN A 175 22.90 4.37 -0.57
CA ASN A 175 21.63 4.42 -1.31
C ASN A 175 20.85 5.70 -1.00
N LEU A 176 20.73 6.09 0.28
CA LEU A 176 20.06 7.34 0.65
C LEU A 176 20.74 8.56 0.04
N PHE A 177 22.07 8.62 0.15
CA PHE A 177 22.83 9.73 -0.39
C PHE A 177 22.68 9.81 -1.91
N GLN A 178 22.88 8.70 -2.63
CA GLN A 178 22.76 8.68 -4.08
C GLN A 178 21.35 9.03 -4.56
N SER A 179 20.30 8.54 -3.89
CA SER A 179 18.92 8.87 -4.27
C SER A 179 18.56 10.34 -4.04
N VAL A 180 19.11 10.99 -3.01
CA VAL A 180 18.75 12.38 -2.65
C VAL A 180 19.69 13.42 -3.26
N TRP A 181 20.98 13.10 -3.41
CA TRP A 181 21.98 14.00 -3.98
C TRP A 181 22.28 13.73 -5.44
N ASN A 182 21.90 12.57 -5.99
CA ASN A 182 22.22 12.14 -7.35
C ASN A 182 23.74 12.13 -7.62
N MET A 183 24.51 11.72 -6.60
CA MET A 183 25.98 11.65 -6.61
C MET A 183 26.43 10.34 -5.97
N GLU A 184 27.64 9.89 -6.29
CA GLU A 184 28.26 8.77 -5.58
C GLU A 184 28.52 9.15 -4.12
N TYR A 185 28.30 8.18 -3.22
CA TYR A 185 28.56 8.36 -1.80
C TYR A 185 30.02 8.07 -1.47
N ILE A 186 30.69 9.04 -0.86
CA ILE A 186 32.05 8.88 -0.33
C ILE A 186 31.91 8.58 1.17
N SER A 187 32.52 7.49 1.65
CA SER A 187 32.30 6.98 3.01
C SER A 187 32.70 7.93 4.15
N GLU A 188 33.55 8.91 3.88
CA GLU A 188 33.96 9.95 4.84
C GLU A 188 32.98 11.14 4.88
N ASP A 189 31.98 11.18 3.99
CA ASP A 189 30.99 12.24 3.93
C ASP A 189 29.93 12.08 5.01
N ASN A 190 29.91 13.04 5.94
CA ASN A 190 28.96 13.12 7.05
C ASN A 190 27.69 13.92 6.72
N THR A 191 27.56 14.46 5.51
CA THR A 191 26.43 15.29 5.08
C THR A 191 25.09 14.60 5.32
N LEU A 192 24.96 13.32 4.96
CA LEU A 192 23.75 12.54 5.22
C LEU A 192 23.40 12.50 6.72
N ASN A 193 24.39 12.24 7.57
CA ASN A 193 24.18 12.11 9.02
C ASN A 193 23.71 13.44 9.63
N VAL A 194 24.24 14.57 9.15
CA VAL A 194 23.81 15.92 9.56
C VAL A 194 22.35 16.15 9.19
N HIS A 195 21.94 15.83 7.97
CA HIS A 195 20.54 16.01 7.55
C HIS A 195 19.58 15.08 8.29
N ILE A 196 19.94 13.82 8.55
CA ILE A 196 19.12 12.92 9.38
C ILE A 196 19.01 13.44 10.83
N SER A 197 20.10 13.96 11.40
CA SER A 197 20.09 14.55 12.73
C SER A 197 19.18 15.77 12.82
N ASN A 198 19.27 16.67 11.84
CA ASN A 198 18.40 17.86 11.76
C ASN A 198 16.94 17.48 11.58
N LEU A 199 16.64 16.50 10.71
CA LEU A 199 15.29 15.99 10.50
C LEU A 199 14.70 15.42 11.80
N ARG A 200 15.45 14.58 12.51
CA ARG A 200 15.05 14.05 13.83
C ARG A 200 14.83 15.18 14.84
N SER A 201 15.70 16.18 14.89
CA SER A 201 15.55 17.32 15.79
C SER A 201 14.25 18.08 15.53
N LYS A 202 13.89 18.31 14.26
CA LYS A 202 12.63 18.98 13.89
C LYS A 202 11.40 18.15 14.27
N LEU A 203 11.45 16.83 14.07
CA LEU A 203 10.38 15.91 14.47
C LEU A 203 10.20 15.90 16.00
N ARG A 204 11.29 15.75 16.75
CA ARG A 204 11.28 15.74 18.23
C ARG A 204 10.83 17.06 18.85
N LYS A 205 11.02 18.19 18.18
CA LYS A 205 10.49 19.48 18.66
C LYS A 205 8.95 19.49 18.78
N ILE A 206 8.27 18.72 17.94
CA ILE A 206 6.80 18.62 17.94
C ILE A 206 6.36 17.41 18.76
N CYS A 207 7.02 16.26 18.59
CA CYS A 207 6.68 15.02 19.29
C CYS A 207 7.94 14.42 19.96
N PRO A 208 8.31 14.87 21.17
CA PRO A 208 9.58 14.52 21.82
C PRO A 208 9.66 13.07 22.29
N ASP A 209 8.51 12.46 22.61
CA ASP A 209 8.42 11.11 23.18
C ASP A 209 8.42 10.00 22.12
N ARG A 210 8.61 10.36 20.84
CA ARG A 210 8.47 9.44 19.71
C ARG A 210 9.64 9.51 18.74
N GLU A 211 10.10 8.33 18.34
CA GLU A 211 11.03 8.18 17.21
C GLU A 211 10.27 7.98 15.89
N PHE A 212 10.81 8.56 14.82
CA PHE A 212 10.26 8.45 13.46
C PHE A 212 11.24 7.82 12.48
N ILE A 213 12.54 7.81 12.81
CA ILE A 213 13.60 7.30 11.94
C ILE A 213 14.52 6.47 12.81
N ASP A 214 14.69 5.19 12.47
CA ASP A 214 15.60 4.26 13.13
C ASP A 214 17.00 4.35 12.53
N THR A 215 18.02 4.19 13.38
CA THR A 215 19.37 3.86 12.93
C THR A 215 19.53 2.35 13.01
N VAL A 216 19.81 1.71 11.88
CA VAL A 216 20.22 0.30 11.83
C VAL A 216 21.74 0.27 11.79
N TRP A 217 22.36 -0.01 12.93
CA TRP A 217 23.81 0.02 13.12
C TRP A 217 24.55 -0.82 12.06
N GLY A 218 25.56 -0.21 11.43
CA GLY A 218 26.35 -0.84 10.37
C GLY A 218 25.66 -0.89 8.99
N ILE A 219 24.38 -0.53 8.88
CA ILE A 219 23.61 -0.64 7.63
C ILE A 219 23.15 0.75 7.15
N GLY A 220 22.36 1.46 7.95
CA GLY A 220 21.82 2.77 7.56
C GLY A 220 20.56 3.16 8.32
N TYR A 221 19.51 3.56 7.61
CA TYR A 221 18.30 4.15 8.19
C TYR A 221 17.01 3.55 7.63
N ARG A 222 15.93 3.62 8.42
CA ARG A 222 14.57 3.16 8.08
C ARG A 222 13.54 4.05 8.79
N MET A 223 12.30 4.10 8.30
CA MET A 223 11.21 4.62 9.14
C MET A 223 11.06 3.81 10.43
N HIS A 224 10.77 4.50 11.53
CA HIS A 224 10.47 3.86 12.79
C HIS A 224 9.14 3.11 12.66
N LYS A 225 9.15 1.84 13.08
CA LYS A 225 7.92 1.07 13.21
C LYS A 225 7.40 1.31 14.62
N ALA A 226 6.17 1.81 14.76
CA ALA A 226 5.50 1.72 16.04
C ALA A 226 5.39 0.24 16.41
N GLU A 227 6.00 -0.16 17.53
CA GLU A 227 5.70 -1.45 18.13
C GLU A 227 4.23 -1.40 18.59
N GLY A 228 3.43 -2.33 18.08
CA GLY A 228 2.04 -2.51 18.49
C GLY A 228 1.92 -3.14 19.87
#